data_AF-A0A6L4ZSA6-F1
#
_entry.id   AF-A0A6L4ZSA6-F1
#
_cell.length_a   1.000
_cell.length_b   1.000
_cell.length_c   1.000
_cell.angle_alpha   90.00
_cell.angle_beta   90.00
_cell.angle_gamma   90.00
#
_symmetry.space_group_name_H-M   'P 1'
#
loop_
_entity.id
_entity.type
_entity.pdbx_description
1 polymer ?
#
loop_
_entity_poly.entity_id
_entity_poly.type
_entity_poly.pdbx_seq_one_letter_code
_entity_poly.pdbx_strand_id
1 'polypeptide(L)'
;MRPAPKNLPPEIKPVPKENLITQLRKYELITPLFGGGVEPGEDDPITVLRGTAIRGHLRFWWRACRAGSFNSVAKMKEVEDIIFGSASTAQEGKPSKINIRVEI
;
A
#
# COMPACT_ATOMS: atom_id res chain seq x y z
N MET A 1 -36.09 -8.39 -13.95
CA MET A 1 -34.69 -8.67 -14.35
C MET A 1 -34.10 -7.41 -14.95
N ARG A 2 -32.95 -6.92 -14.44
CA ARG A 2 -32.24 -5.79 -15.05
C ARG A 2 -31.62 -6.27 -16.38
N PRO A 3 -31.80 -5.56 -17.51
CA PRO A 3 -31.17 -5.94 -18.77
C PRO A 3 -29.64 -5.86 -18.65
N ALA A 4 -28.94 -6.79 -19.30
CA ALA A 4 -27.49 -6.78 -19.33
C ALA A 4 -26.98 -5.49 -19.98
N PRO A 5 -25.89 -4.89 -19.47
CA PRO A 5 -25.31 -3.68 -20.05
C PRO A 5 -24.86 -3.94 -21.49
N LYS A 6 -25.24 -3.05 -22.42
CA LYS A 6 -24.93 -3.15 -23.86
C LYS A 6 -23.43 -3.11 -24.16
N ASN A 7 -22.65 -2.46 -23.30
CA ASN A 7 -21.21 -2.34 -23.44
C ASN A 7 -20.56 -3.07 -22.28
N LEU A 8 -19.88 -4.17 -22.60
CA LEU A 8 -18.96 -4.79 -21.66
C LEU A 8 -17.76 -3.85 -21.48
N PRO A 9 -17.22 -3.71 -20.25
CA PRO A 9 -15.95 -3.03 -20.07
C PRO A 9 -14.88 -3.70 -20.94
N PRO A 10 -13.88 -2.93 -21.41
CA PRO A 10 -12.80 -3.48 -22.22
C PRO A 10 -12.11 -4.62 -21.47
N GLU A 11 -11.70 -5.64 -22.22
CA GLU A 11 -11.02 -6.81 -21.68
C GLU A 11 -9.71 -6.38 -20.99
N ILE A 12 -9.60 -6.68 -19.70
CA ILE A 12 -8.41 -6.35 -18.91
C ILE A 12 -7.31 -7.33 -19.32
N LYS A 13 -6.40 -6.88 -20.18
CA LYS A 13 -5.16 -7.62 -20.45
C LYS A 13 -4.26 -7.51 -19.22
N PRO A 14 -3.93 -8.62 -18.54
CA PRO A 14 -2.97 -8.57 -17.44
C PRO A 14 -1.64 -8.07 -18.01
N VAL A 15 -1.23 -6.87 -17.60
CA VAL A 15 0.10 -6.38 -17.93
C VAL A 15 1.10 -7.35 -17.30
N PRO A 16 1.97 -8.02 -18.09
CA PRO A 16 3.00 -8.86 -17.54
C PRO A 16 3.83 -8.04 -16.56
N LYS A 17 3.83 -8.43 -15.28
CA LYS A 17 4.61 -7.74 -14.26
C LYS A 17 6.05 -8.24 -14.32
N GLU A 18 6.72 -7.95 -15.43
CA GLU A 18 8.14 -8.22 -15.60
C GLU A 18 8.90 -7.46 -14.50
N ASN A 19 9.83 -8.13 -13.81
CA ASN A 19 10.66 -7.60 -12.72
C ASN A 19 10.02 -7.38 -11.34
N LEU A 20 8.94 -8.09 -11.00
CA LEU A 20 8.50 -8.13 -9.60
C LEU A 20 9.47 -8.93 -8.73
N ILE A 21 9.98 -8.29 -7.67
CA ILE A 21 10.72 -8.95 -6.61
C ILE A 21 9.74 -9.27 -5.48
N THR A 22 9.51 -10.57 -5.24
CA THR A 22 8.68 -11.04 -4.13
C THR A 22 9.55 -11.29 -2.91
N GLN A 23 9.19 -10.68 -1.78
CA GLN A 23 9.83 -10.96 -0.49
C GLN A 23 8.78 -11.45 0.51
N LEU A 24 8.96 -12.69 0.98
CA LEU A 24 8.15 -13.27 2.04
C LEU A 24 8.89 -13.14 3.38
N ARG A 25 8.16 -12.76 4.42
CA ARG A 25 8.66 -12.64 5.79
C ARG A 25 7.61 -13.15 6.77
N LYS A 26 8.06 -13.84 7.82
CA LYS A 26 7.22 -14.29 8.93
C LYS A 26 7.63 -13.49 10.17
N TYR A 27 6.63 -13.04 10.90
CA TYR A 27 6.81 -12.27 12.14
C TYR A 27 5.99 -12.91 13.25
N GLU A 28 6.45 -12.71 14.48
CA GLU A 28 5.76 -13.10 15.71
C GLU A 28 5.61 -11.87 16.59
N LEU A 29 4.45 -11.74 17.22
CA LEU A 29 4.17 -10.62 18.11
C LEU A 29 4.82 -10.90 19.47
N ILE A 30 5.68 -9.98 19.91
CA ILE A 30 6.28 -10.05 21.25
C ILE A 30 5.30 -9.56 22.31
N THR A 31 4.44 -8.60 21.95
CA THR A 31 3.39 -8.04 22.80
C THR A 31 2.03 -8.18 22.11
N PRO A 32 0.92 -8.24 22.86
CA PRO A 32 -0.42 -8.17 22.27
C PRO A 32 -0.51 -6.98 21.31
N LEU A 33 -1.00 -7.25 20.11
CA LEU A 33 -1.22 -6.23 19.10
C LEU A 33 -2.62 -5.65 19.33
N PHE A 34 -2.68 -4.34 19.51
CA PHE A 34 -3.93 -3.60 19.39
C PHE A 34 -4.17 -3.35 17.90
N GLY A 35 -5.15 -4.06 17.36
CA GLY A 35 -5.55 -3.95 15.96
C GLY A 35 -6.07 -2.55 15.64
N GLY A 36 -6.19 -2.28 14.34
CA GLY A 36 -6.85 -1.07 13.88
C GLY A 36 -8.31 -1.40 13.60
N GLY A 37 -9.18 -1.42 14.60
CA GLY A 37 -10.63 -1.41 14.41
C GLY A 37 -11.14 -0.10 13.81
N VAL A 38 -12.44 -0.03 13.52
CA VAL A 38 -13.14 1.27 13.40
C VAL A 38 -13.40 1.85 14.78
N GLU A 39 -13.65 0.98 15.77
CA GLU A 39 -13.85 1.35 17.17
C GLU A 39 -12.50 1.39 17.91
N PRO A 40 -12.16 2.50 18.57
CA PRO A 40 -10.94 2.59 19.38
C PRO A 40 -10.96 1.58 20.54
N GLY A 41 -9.88 0.82 20.69
CA GLY A 41 -9.74 -0.17 21.76
C GLY A 41 -10.41 -1.52 21.49
N GLU A 42 -11.07 -1.67 20.34
CA GLU A 42 -11.61 -2.95 19.87
C GLU A 42 -10.85 -3.43 18.64
N ASP A 43 -10.48 -4.71 18.63
CA ASP A 43 -9.81 -5.32 17.49
C ASP A 43 -10.83 -5.63 16.38
N ASP A 44 -10.46 -5.35 15.12
CA ASP A 44 -11.24 -5.81 13.96
C ASP A 44 -11.13 -7.33 13.85
N PRO A 45 -12.23 -8.09 14.01
CA PRO A 45 -12.19 -9.56 14.00
C PRO A 45 -11.88 -10.14 12.62
N ILE A 46 -12.04 -9.35 11.56
CA ILE A 46 -11.80 -9.75 10.17
C ILE A 46 -10.39 -9.34 9.74
N THR A 47 -9.97 -8.12 10.11
CA THR A 47 -8.72 -7.52 9.61
C THR A 47 -7.82 -7.00 10.73
N VAL A 48 -7.45 -7.89 11.66
CA VAL A 48 -6.55 -7.59 12.79
C VAL A 48 -5.29 -6.84 12.34
N LEU A 49 -4.67 -7.29 11.23
CA LEU A 49 -3.55 -6.60 10.57
C LEU A 49 -3.92 -6.15 9.16
N ARG A 50 -3.99 -4.84 8.95
CA ARG A 50 -4.29 -4.25 7.64
C ARG A 50 -3.00 -4.03 6.84
N GLY A 51 -2.92 -4.59 5.62
CA GLY A 51 -1.77 -4.37 4.72
C GLY A 51 -1.53 -2.89 4.39
N THR A 52 -2.59 -2.07 4.40
CA THR A 52 -2.51 -0.62 4.25
C THR A 52 -1.78 0.06 5.42
N ALA A 53 -1.99 -0.42 6.66
CA ALA A 53 -1.30 0.09 7.85
C ALA A 53 0.18 -0.27 7.84
N ILE A 54 0.52 -1.50 7.44
CA ILE A 54 1.91 -1.94 7.25
C ILE A 54 2.60 -1.07 6.19
N ARG A 55 1.94 -0.83 5.04
CA ARG A 55 2.45 0.10 4.02
C ARG A 55 2.70 1.50 4.58
N GLY A 56 1.82 2.01 5.45
CA GLY A 56 1.99 3.29 6.13
C GLY A 56 3.23 3.32 7.03
N HIS A 57 3.44 2.29 7.83
CA HIS A 57 4.63 2.15 8.69
C HIS A 57 5.92 2.03 7.89
N LEU A 58 5.93 1.25 6.80
CA LEU A 58 7.08 1.16 5.90
C LEU A 58 7.40 2.52 5.27
N ARG A 59 6.39 3.28 4.86
CA ARG A 59 6.56 4.66 4.33
C ARG A 59 7.17 5.59 5.38
N PHE A 60 6.69 5.52 6.62
CA PHE A 60 7.24 6.29 7.74
C PHE A 60 8.71 5.96 8.00
N TRP A 61 9.04 4.67 8.16
CA TRP A 61 10.41 4.25 8.44
C TRP A 61 11.35 4.51 7.27
N TRP A 62 10.87 4.40 6.03
CA TRP A 62 11.65 4.81 4.87
C TRP A 62 12.06 6.28 4.96
N ARG A 63 11.13 7.19 5.34
CA ARG A 63 11.49 8.60 5.57
C ARG A 63 12.50 8.75 6.69
N ALA A 64 12.28 8.11 7.84
CA ALA A 64 13.17 8.20 8.98
C ALA A 64 14.61 7.75 8.63
N CYS A 65 14.76 6.66 7.87
CA CYS A 65 16.05 6.13 7.47
C CYS A 65 16.72 6.90 6.32
N ARG A 66 15.94 7.57 5.46
CA ARG A 66 16.45 8.23 4.24
C ARG A 66 16.48 9.75 4.31
N ALA A 67 15.87 10.38 5.31
CA ALA A 67 15.76 11.83 5.40
C ALA A 67 17.13 12.54 5.31
N GLY A 68 18.17 11.99 5.94
CA GLY A 68 19.53 12.55 5.90
C GLY A 68 20.22 12.44 4.53
N SER A 69 19.68 11.67 3.59
CA SER A 69 20.24 11.51 2.24
C SER A 69 19.70 12.53 1.23
N PHE A 70 18.81 13.43 1.62
CA PHE A 70 18.19 14.41 0.73
C PHE A 70 18.51 15.84 1.15
N ASN A 71 18.81 16.68 0.16
CA ASN A 71 19.08 18.11 0.38
C ASN A 71 17.80 18.93 0.62
N SER A 72 16.61 18.36 0.42
CA SER A 72 15.34 19.03 0.70
C SER A 72 14.19 18.04 0.92
N VAL A 73 13.18 18.48 1.66
CA VAL A 73 11.93 17.73 1.90
C VAL A 73 11.19 17.46 0.59
N ALA A 74 11.19 18.42 -0.34
CA ALA A 74 10.56 18.28 -1.66
C ALA A 74 11.19 17.13 -2.46
N LYS A 75 12.52 17.04 -2.50
CA LYS A 75 13.23 15.95 -3.19
C LYS A 75 12.94 14.59 -2.56
N MET A 76 12.88 14.52 -1.23
CA MET A 76 12.50 13.28 -0.55
C MET A 76 11.06 12.88 -0.90
N LYS A 77 10.12 13.84 -0.94
CA LYS A 77 8.72 13.58 -1.26
C LYS A 77 8.54 13.06 -2.69
N GLU A 78 9.28 13.62 -3.66
CA GLU A 78 9.29 13.13 -5.04
C GLU A 78 9.65 11.63 -5.10
N VAL A 79 10.73 11.22 -4.42
CA VAL A 79 11.18 9.83 -4.40
C VAL A 79 10.22 8.94 -3.60
N GLU A 80 9.69 9.44 -2.49
CA GLU A 80 8.68 8.75 -1.69
C GLU A 80 7.45 8.41 -2.54
N ASP A 81 6.97 9.36 -3.35
CA ASP A 81 5.80 9.18 -4.22
C ASP A 81 6.08 8.22 -5.37
N ILE A 82 7.30 8.15 -5.88
CA ILE A 82 7.68 7.14 -6.89
C ILE A 82 7.60 5.72 -6.32
N ILE A 83 7.96 5.51 -5.05
CA ILE A 83 7.98 4.19 -4.41
C ILE A 83 6.58 3.84 -3.90
N PHE A 84 6.04 4.70 -3.06
CA PHE A 84 4.79 4.45 -2.34
C PHE A 84 3.56 4.92 -3.10
N GLY A 85 3.68 5.69 -4.17
CA GLY A 85 2.54 6.28 -4.87
C GLY A 85 1.98 7.51 -4.14
N SER A 86 1.17 8.28 -4.86
CA SER A 86 0.49 9.47 -4.37
C SER A 86 -0.94 9.55 -4.91
N ALA A 87 -1.70 10.56 -4.48
CA ALA A 87 -2.99 10.85 -5.09
C ALA A 87 -2.82 11.06 -6.60
N SER A 88 -3.70 10.44 -7.38
CA SER A 88 -3.79 10.67 -8.82
C SER A 88 -4.38 12.04 -9.11
N THR A 89 -3.93 12.69 -10.17
CA THR A 89 -4.65 13.82 -10.76
C THR A 89 -5.63 13.30 -11.81
N ALA A 90 -6.50 14.17 -12.33
CA ALA A 90 -7.42 13.80 -13.41
C ALA A 90 -6.68 13.32 -14.68
N GLN A 91 -5.41 13.67 -14.83
CA GLN A 91 -4.60 13.41 -16.01
C GLN A 91 -3.54 12.33 -15.79
N GLU A 92 -3.11 12.09 -14.54
CA GLU A 92 -1.98 11.21 -14.24
C GLU A 92 -2.23 10.36 -12.99
N GLY A 93 -2.20 9.04 -13.16
CA GLY A 93 -2.18 8.08 -12.06
C GLY A 93 -0.77 7.93 -11.49
N LYS A 94 -0.64 7.97 -10.17
CA LYS A 94 0.63 7.75 -9.46
C LYS A 94 0.55 6.50 -8.57
N PRO A 95 0.36 5.30 -9.15
CA PRO A 95 0.23 4.07 -8.39
C PRO A 95 1.54 3.72 -7.67
N SER A 96 1.41 3.00 -6.57
CA SER A 96 2.58 2.50 -5.84
C SER A 96 3.31 1.42 -6.63
N LYS A 97 4.64 1.39 -6.52
CA LYS A 97 5.47 0.29 -7.00
C LYS A 97 5.50 -0.90 -6.04
N ILE A 98 4.96 -0.74 -4.83
CA ILE A 98 4.92 -1.79 -3.81
C ILE A 98 3.50 -2.32 -3.64
N ASN A 99 3.41 -3.64 -3.46
CA ASN A 99 2.17 -4.32 -3.10
C ASN A 99 2.42 -5.09 -1.80
N ILE A 100 1.56 -4.86 -0.79
CA ILE A 100 1.66 -5.52 0.51
C ILE A 100 0.47 -6.47 0.64
N ARG A 101 0.78 -7.73 0.92
CA ARG A 101 -0.19 -8.76 1.28
C ARG A 101 0.11 -9.23 2.70
N VAL A 102 -0.94 -9.44 3.47
CA VAL A 102 -0.87 -9.99 4.83
C VAL A 102 -1.69 -11.26 4.86
N GLU A 103 -1.12 -12.29 5.45
CA GLU A 103 -1.75 -13.58 5.74
C GLU A 103 -1.53 -13.83 7.23
N ILE A 104 -2.60 -14.08 7.97
CA ILE A 104 -2.62 -14.29 9.42
C ILE A 104 -3.04 -15.74 9.67
#